data_AF-A0A7X2SZ60-F1
#
_entry.id   AF-A0A7X2SZ60-F1
#
_cell.length_a   1.000
_cell.length_b   1.000
_cell.length_c   1.000
_cell.angle_alpha   90.00
_cell.angle_beta   90.00
_cell.angle_gamma   90.00
#
_symmetry.space_group_name_H-M   'P 1'
#
loop_
_entity.id
_entity.type
_entity.pdbx_description
1 polymer ?
#
loop_
_entity_poly.entity_id
_entity_poly.type
_entity_poly.pdbx_seq_one_letter_code
_entity_poly.pdbx_strand_id
1 'polypeptide(L)'
;YFFVNGWDENVTNVIFSRLIDWDSHGKLVPGLAESWSVSQDNNVYTIKLRPHLTFSDGSPLTAEDVAFTLTVLHDPKYDGDTDITLANIV
;
A
#
# COMPACT_ATOMS: atom_id res chain seq x y z
N TYR A 1 -7.96 -0.60 -20.64
CA TYR A 1 -7.04 -1.71 -20.89
C TYR A 1 -6.75 -2.33 -19.54
N PHE A 2 -7.29 -3.52 -19.29
CA PHE A 2 -7.25 -4.23 -18.02
C PHE A 2 -5.91 -4.95 -17.91
N PHE A 3 -4.98 -4.45 -17.10
CA PHE A 3 -3.67 -5.07 -16.89
C PHE A 3 -3.46 -5.42 -15.42
N VAL A 4 -4.42 -6.15 -14.85
CA VAL A 4 -4.15 -7.14 -13.80
C VAL A 4 -5.11 -8.27 -14.08
N ASN A 5 -4.61 -9.44 -14.47
CA ASN A 5 -5.50 -10.59 -14.58
C ASN A 5 -6.02 -10.81 -13.17
N GLY A 6 -7.34 -10.77 -12.93
CA GLY A 6 -7.88 -10.85 -11.56
C GLY A 6 -7.33 -12.02 -10.74
N TRP A 7 -6.80 -13.06 -11.38
CA TRP A 7 -6.05 -14.15 -10.76
C TRP A 7 -4.81 -13.70 -9.98
N ASP A 8 -3.97 -12.86 -10.56
CA ASP A 8 -2.71 -12.43 -9.93
C ASP A 8 -3.00 -11.48 -8.75
N GLU A 9 -4.00 -10.61 -8.91
CA GLU A 9 -4.46 -9.73 -7.84
C GLU A 9 -5.04 -10.52 -6.66
N ASN A 10 -5.85 -11.54 -6.94
CA ASN A 10 -6.46 -12.37 -5.90
C ASN A 10 -5.41 -13.13 -5.08
N VAL A 11 -4.30 -13.56 -5.70
CA VAL A 11 -3.19 -14.20 -4.99
C VAL A 11 -2.35 -13.16 -4.25
N THR A 12 -2.11 -11.99 -4.84
CA THR A 12 -1.31 -10.92 -4.21
C THR A 12 -2.01 -10.36 -2.97
N ASN A 13 -3.32 -10.14 -3.03
CA ASN A 13 -4.10 -9.58 -1.92
C ASN A 13 -4.20 -10.50 -0.70
N VAL A 14 -3.90 -11.80 -0.83
CA VAL A 14 -3.84 -12.72 0.33
C VAL A 14 -2.44 -12.81 0.94
N ILE A 15 -1.41 -12.36 0.22
CA ILE A 15 -0.01 -12.39 0.67
C ILE A 15 0.40 -11.02 1.23
N PHE A 16 -0.01 -9.95 0.57
CA PHE A 16 0.42 -8.57 0.84
C PHE A 16 -0.75 -7.70 1.29
N SER A 17 -0.45 -6.65 2.06
CA SER A 17 -1.48 -5.77 2.64
C SER A 17 -1.36 -4.34 2.14
N ARG A 18 -2.52 -3.66 2.01
CA ARG A 18 -2.60 -2.24 1.62
C ARG A 18 -2.54 -1.30 2.82
N LEU A 19 -2.01 -0.10 2.62
CA LEU A 19 -2.08 0.97 3.62
C LEU A 19 -3.53 1.41 3.88
N ILE A 20 -4.27 1.64 2.79
CA ILE A 20 -5.68 2.04 2.79
C ILE A 20 -6.40 1.07 1.84
N ASP A 21 -7.58 0.61 2.24
CA ASP A 21 -8.36 -0.38 1.49
C ASP A 21 -9.74 0.18 1.12
N TRP A 22 -10.54 -0.60 0.39
CA TRP A 22 -11.89 -0.26 -0.03
C TRP A 22 -12.89 -1.25 0.57
N ASP A 23 -14.01 -0.74 1.10
CA ASP A 23 -15.13 -1.60 1.49
C ASP A 23 -15.96 -2.03 0.26
N SER A 24 -16.93 -2.92 0.50
CA SER A 24 -17.87 -3.40 -0.55
C SER A 24 -18.73 -2.31 -1.17
N HIS A 25 -18.71 -1.09 -0.65
CA HIS A 25 -19.43 0.07 -1.15
C HIS A 25 -18.49 1.07 -1.85
N GLY A 26 -17.21 0.76 -2.02
CA GLY A 26 -16.23 1.62 -2.64
C GLY A 26 -15.83 2.81 -1.77
N LYS A 27 -15.96 2.69 -0.45
CA LYS A 27 -15.46 3.70 0.49
C LYS A 27 -14.09 3.30 1.00
N LEU A 28 -13.19 4.28 1.12
CA LEU A 28 -11.89 4.10 1.75
C LEU A 28 -12.03 3.69 3.21
N VAL A 29 -11.34 2.62 3.60
CA VAL A 29 -11.27 2.09 4.96
C VAL A 29 -9.82 1.85 5.39
N PRO A 30 -9.54 1.86 6.71
CA PRO A 30 -8.19 1.61 7.23
C PRO A 30 -7.68 0.18 6.94
N GLY A 31 -6.54 0.07 6.26
CA GLY A 31 -5.76 -1.18 6.13
C GLY A 31 -4.68 -1.26 7.21
N LEU A 32 -3.40 -1.29 6.79
CA LEU A 32 -2.24 -1.15 7.69
C LEU A 32 -2.17 0.24 8.34
N ALA A 33 -2.71 1.28 7.68
CA ALA A 33 -2.85 2.60 8.26
C ALA A 33 -3.96 2.61 9.32
N GLU A 34 -3.69 3.23 10.47
CA GLU A 34 -4.69 3.57 11.48
C GLU A 34 -5.51 4.80 11.03
N SER A 35 -4.83 5.79 10.43
CA SER A 35 -5.44 7.03 9.94
C SER A 35 -4.58 7.69 8.88
N TRP A 36 -5.18 8.53 8.05
CA TRP A 36 -4.45 9.38 7.11
C TRP A 36 -5.06 10.78 7.05
N SER A 37 -4.24 11.76 6.67
CA SER A 37 -4.67 13.14 6.42
C SER A 37 -3.99 13.68 5.17
N VAL A 38 -4.67 14.58 4.48
CA VAL A 38 -4.17 15.24 3.26
C VAL A 38 -4.05 16.72 3.54
N SER A 39 -2.95 17.35 3.14
CA SER A 39 -2.77 18.80 3.23
C SER A 39 -3.77 19.54 2.35
N GLN A 40 -4.04 20.81 2.66
CA GLN A 40 -5.02 21.62 1.92
C GLN A 40 -4.71 21.77 0.43
N ASP A 41 -3.42 21.71 0.07
CA ASP A 41 -2.94 21.78 -1.31
C ASP A 41 -2.82 20.41 -2.00
N ASN A 42 -3.23 19.33 -1.31
CA ASN A 42 -3.19 17.94 -1.78
C ASN A 42 -1.78 17.42 -2.17
N ASN A 43 -0.72 18.06 -1.70
CA ASN A 43 0.66 17.66 -2.01
C ASN A 43 1.31 16.81 -0.92
N VAL A 44 0.75 16.79 0.29
CA VAL A 44 1.31 16.05 1.43
C VAL A 44 0.26 15.11 1.99
N TYR A 45 0.59 13.82 1.96
CA TYR A 45 -0.19 12.75 2.56
C TYR A 45 0.53 12.27 3.82
N THR A 46 -0.11 12.40 4.98
CA THR A 46 0.42 11.88 6.24
C THR A 46 -0.35 10.62 6.59
N ILE A 47 0.37 9.49 6.68
CA ILE A 47 -0.21 8.19 7.01
C ILE A 47 0.35 7.75 8.37
N LYS A 48 -0.54 7.40 9.30
CA LYS A 48 -0.17 6.83 10.60
C LYS A 48 -0.38 5.31 10.52
N LEU A 49 0.68 4.55 10.72
CA LEU A 49 0.61 3.08 10.77
C LEU A 49 0.00 2.60 12.08
N ARG A 50 -0.67 1.45 12.04
CA ARG A 50 -1.09 0.74 13.26
C ARG A 50 0.14 0.36 14.10
N PRO A 51 0.01 0.32 15.43
CA PRO A 51 1.11 -0.13 16.28
C PRO A 51 1.31 -1.65 16.15
N HIS A 52 2.54 -2.10 16.39
CA HIS A 52 2.92 -3.52 16.45
C HIS A 52 2.65 -4.32 15.17
N LEU A 53 2.77 -3.69 14.00
CA LEU A 53 2.74 -4.40 12.72
C LEU A 53 4.00 -5.24 12.56
N THR A 54 3.83 -6.45 12.02
CA THR A 54 4.92 -7.38 11.75
C THR A 54 4.71 -8.04 10.39
N PHE A 55 5.80 -8.33 9.70
CA PHE A 55 5.79 -9.22 8.54
C PHE A 55 5.52 -10.66 8.97
N SER A 56 5.29 -11.53 7.99
CA SER A 56 5.01 -12.96 8.21
C SER A 56 6.16 -13.72 8.89
N ASP A 57 7.39 -13.21 8.81
CA ASP A 57 8.57 -13.76 9.48
C ASP A 57 8.76 -13.25 10.93
N GLY A 58 7.89 -12.34 11.38
CA GLY A 58 7.92 -11.74 12.71
C GLY A 58 8.77 -10.47 12.83
N SER A 59 9.45 -10.03 11.77
CA SER A 59 10.16 -8.74 11.77
C SER A 59 9.15 -7.58 11.84
N PRO A 60 9.50 -6.45 12.49
CA PRO A 60 8.61 -5.30 12.59
C PRO A 60 8.44 -4.61 11.23
N LEU A 61 7.20 -4.25 10.90
CA LEU A 61 6.89 -3.41 9.75
C LEU A 61 6.84 -1.94 10.19
N THR A 62 7.62 -1.11 9.52
CA THR A 62 7.82 0.31 9.87
C THR A 62 7.47 1.25 8.72
N ALA A 63 7.48 2.56 8.98
CA ALA A 63 7.30 3.55 7.94
C ALA A 63 8.46 3.57 6.92
N GLU A 64 9.65 3.06 7.29
CA GLU A 64 10.80 2.96 6.40
C GLU A 64 10.57 1.90 5.31
N ASP A 65 9.94 0.78 5.64
CA ASP A 65 9.59 -0.28 4.68
C ASP A 65 8.54 0.21 3.67
N VAL A 66 7.59 1.01 4.16
CA VAL A 66 6.60 1.70 3.32
C VAL A 66 7.29 2.69 2.38
N ALA A 67 8.21 3.51 2.90
CA ALA A 67 8.96 4.47 2.10
C ALA A 67 9.84 3.79 1.05
N PHE A 68 10.47 2.66 1.39
CA PHE A 68 11.23 1.83 0.46
C PHE A 68 10.35 1.38 -0.70
N THR A 69 9.18 0.80 -0.40
CA THR A 69 8.24 0.32 -1.42
C THR A 69 7.83 1.44 -2.38
N LEU A 70 7.42 2.60 -1.85
CA LEU A 70 7.03 3.75 -2.68
C LEU A 70 8.19 4.31 -3.50
N THR A 71 9.42 4.26 -2.97
CA THR A 71 10.61 4.71 -3.69
C THR A 71 10.94 3.79 -4.85
N VAL A 72 10.84 2.47 -4.67
CA VAL A 72 11.05 1.49 -5.74
C VAL A 72 10.04 1.67 -6.86
N LEU A 73 8.76 1.88 -6.52
CA LEU A 73 7.70 2.13 -7.51
C LEU A 73 7.92 3.41 -8.33
N HIS A 74 8.72 4.35 -7.83
CA HIS A 74 9.06 5.59 -8.52
C HIS A 74 10.43 5.55 -9.21
N ASP A 75 11.19 4.45 -9.10
CA ASP A 75 12.47 4.31 -9.79
C ASP A 75 12.23 4.04 -11.28
N PRO A 76 12.74 4.88 -12.21
CA PRO A 76 12.57 4.65 -13.65
C PRO A 76 13.23 3.37 -14.17
N LYS A 77 14.08 2.71 -13.36
CA LYS A 77 14.68 1.40 -13.68
C LYS A 77 13.81 0.23 -13.25
N TYR A 78 12.79 0.46 -12.43
CA TYR A 78 11.84 -0.57 -12.07
C TYR A 78 10.92 -0.86 -13.27
N ASP A 79 10.88 -2.12 -13.69
CA ASP A 79 10.16 -2.60 -14.87
C ASP A 79 8.82 -3.29 -14.52
N GLY A 80 8.43 -3.26 -13.24
CA GLY A 80 7.16 -3.77 -12.74
C GLY A 80 6.03 -2.73 -12.73
N ASP A 81 4.89 -3.09 -12.13
CA ASP A 81 3.74 -2.20 -12.02
C ASP A 81 4.01 -1.04 -11.04
N THR A 82 3.75 0.18 -11.49
CA THR A 82 4.01 1.43 -10.74
C THR A 82 2.73 2.09 -10.23
N ASP A 83 1.55 1.49 -10.43
CA ASP A 83 0.29 2.07 -9.95
C ASP A 83 0.22 2.06 -8.41
N ILE A 84 0.40 3.24 -7.82
CA ILE A 84 0.37 3.44 -6.37
C ILE A 84 -1.00 3.15 -5.75
N THR A 85 -2.09 3.16 -6.53
CA THR A 85 -3.43 2.88 -6.04
C THR A 85 -3.64 1.39 -5.76
N LEU A 86 -2.85 0.55 -6.41
CA LEU A 86 -2.83 -0.90 -6.21
C LEU A 86 -1.63 -1.38 -5.40
N ALA A 87 -0.72 -0.48 -5.03
CA ALA A 87 0.48 -0.82 -4.28
C ALA A 87 0.15 -1.54 -2.97
N ASN A 88 0.60 -2.78 -2.88
CA ASN A 88 0.61 -3.55 -1.66
C ASN A 88 1.99 -3.40 -1.00
N ILE A 89 2.01 -3.22 0.32
CA ILE A 89 3.25 -3.27 1.08
C ILE A 89 3.66 -4.74 1.19
N VAL A 90 4.96 -4.98 1.01
CA VAL A 90 5.63 -6.29 1.03
C VAL A 90 5.26 -7.12 2.28
#